data_AF-A0AAX3UDF3-F1
#
_entry.id   AF-A0AAX3UDF3-F1
#
_cell.length_a   1.000
_cell.length_b   1.000
_cell.length_c   1.000
_cell.angle_alpha   90.00
_cell.angle_beta   90.00
_cell.angle_gamma   90.00
#
_symmetry.space_group_name_H-M   'P 1'
#
loop_
_entity.id
_entity.type
_entity.pdbx_description
1 polymer ?
#
loop_
_entity_poly.entity_id
_entity_poly.type
_entity_poly.pdbx_seq_one_letter_code
_entity_poly.pdbx_strand_id
1 'polypeptide(L)'
;MKKKGIGIISLILIIIIAIVAGIKIKQNHDENAVQEIQPVKVSSKTVPTFFFHGWGSSWHAEDTMAQAIKRAGATNTIVRVNVNKKGHARLIGKIKKNAKNPLVEVNFSDNKLTNSQYNGQC
;
A
#
# COMPACT_ATOMS: atom_id res chain seq x y z
N MET A 1 -73.25 6.49 -37.22
CA MET A 1 -72.34 5.70 -36.36
C MET A 1 -70.82 5.94 -36.63
N LYS A 2 -70.41 6.75 -37.63
CA LYS A 2 -68.99 6.88 -38.03
C LYS A 2 -68.17 7.96 -37.28
N LYS A 3 -68.81 8.97 -36.64
CA LYS A 3 -68.10 10.06 -35.94
C LYS A 3 -67.55 9.68 -34.56
N LYS A 4 -68.21 8.72 -33.87
CA LYS A 4 -67.77 8.25 -32.55
C LYS A 4 -66.51 7.36 -32.63
N GLY A 5 -66.34 6.60 -33.71
CA GLY A 5 -65.14 5.78 -33.94
C GLY A 5 -63.88 6.61 -34.23
N ILE A 6 -64.01 7.73 -34.96
CA ILE A 6 -62.89 8.63 -35.28
C ILE A 6 -62.36 9.31 -34.01
N GLY A 7 -63.25 9.71 -33.09
CA GLY A 7 -62.85 10.29 -31.80
C GLY A 7 -62.06 9.30 -30.92
N ILE A 8 -62.43 8.02 -30.92
CA ILE A 8 -61.75 6.98 -30.14
C ILE A 8 -60.36 6.68 -30.73
N ILE A 9 -60.24 6.60 -32.05
CA ILE A 9 -58.95 6.38 -32.73
C ILE A 9 -58.00 7.55 -32.47
N SER A 10 -58.50 8.79 -32.52
CA SER A 10 -57.70 9.99 -32.24
C SER A 10 -57.21 10.03 -30.79
N LEU A 11 -58.04 9.60 -29.82
CA LEU A 11 -57.66 9.53 -28.41
C LEU A 11 -56.56 8.48 -28.16
N ILE A 12 -56.65 7.31 -28.79
CA ILE A 12 -55.65 6.25 -28.67
C ILE A 12 -54.29 6.71 -29.24
N LEU A 13 -54.30 7.44 -30.37
CA LEU A 13 -53.10 7.98 -30.98
C LEU A 13 -52.38 9.01 -30.09
N ILE A 14 -53.13 9.86 -29.39
CA ILE A 14 -52.59 10.85 -28.45
C ILE A 14 -51.93 10.16 -27.24
N ILE A 15 -52.55 9.10 -26.72
CA ILE A 15 -52.02 8.32 -25.59
C ILE A 15 -50.70 7.63 -25.98
N ILE A 16 -50.63 7.06 -27.19
CA ILE A 16 -49.40 6.42 -27.69
C ILE A 16 -48.26 7.45 -27.83
N ILE A 17 -48.55 8.64 -28.35
CA ILE A 17 -47.56 9.73 -28.48
C ILE A 17 -47.07 10.17 -27.09
N ALA A 18 -47.96 10.29 -26.10
CA ALA A 18 -47.60 10.65 -24.74
C ALA A 18 -46.68 9.60 -24.06
N ILE A 19 -46.93 8.31 -24.29
CA ILE A 19 -46.09 7.21 -23.76
C ILE A 19 -44.70 7.25 -24.39
N VAL A 20 -44.60 7.43 -25.73
CA VAL A 20 -43.32 7.50 -26.43
C VAL A 20 -42.51 8.73 -26.02
N ALA A 21 -43.16 9.88 -25.84
CA ALA A 21 -42.52 11.09 -25.32
C ALA A 21 -42.01 10.91 -23.89
N GLY A 22 -42.78 10.27 -23.02
CA GLY A 22 -42.38 9.98 -21.63
C GLY A 22 -41.14 9.08 -21.51
N ILE A 23 -40.97 8.11 -22.43
CA ILE A 23 -39.79 7.22 -22.44
C ILE A 23 -38.52 8.01 -22.81
N LYS A 24 -38.59 8.92 -23.78
CA LYS A 24 -37.42 9.73 -24.20
C LYS A 24 -36.95 10.70 -23.12
N ILE A 25 -37.87 11.27 -22.34
CA ILE A 25 -37.53 12.21 -21.26
C ILE A 25 -36.78 11.49 -20.12
N LYS A 26 -37.09 10.21 -19.85
CA LYS A 26 -36.43 9.43 -18.79
C LYS A 26 -35.02 8.97 -19.17
N GLN A 27 -34.71 8.86 -20.45
CA GLN A 27 -33.39 8.40 -20.94
C GLN A 27 -32.33 9.52 -21.00
N ASN A 28 -32.73 10.79 -20.98
CA ASN A 28 -31.83 11.94 -21.15
C ASN A 28 -31.38 12.58 -19.82
N HIS A 29 -31.47 11.86 -18.70
CA HIS A 29 -31.17 12.39 -17.36
C HIS A 29 -29.83 11.92 -16.76
N ASP A 30 -28.99 11.22 -17.54
CA ASP A 30 -27.70 10.67 -17.07
C ASP A 30 -26.48 11.40 -17.63
N GLU A 31 -26.58 12.72 -17.80
CA GLU A 31 -25.43 13.57 -18.12
C GLU A 31 -25.03 14.31 -16.83
N ASN A 32 -23.77 14.17 -16.39
CA ASN A 32 -23.15 14.71 -15.15
C ASN A 32 -22.95 13.74 -13.97
N ALA A 33 -22.59 12.48 -14.21
CA ALA A 33 -21.91 11.69 -13.17
C ALA A 33 -20.47 12.20 -13.02
N VAL A 34 -20.22 13.05 -12.00
CA VAL A 34 -18.86 13.38 -11.54
C VAL A 34 -18.20 12.05 -11.13
N GLN A 35 -17.14 11.65 -11.84
CA GLN A 35 -16.36 10.47 -11.46
C GLN A 35 -15.79 10.71 -10.06
N GLU A 36 -16.26 9.93 -9.08
CA GLU A 36 -15.69 9.88 -7.74
C GLU A 36 -14.19 9.54 -7.88
N ILE A 37 -13.32 10.45 -7.46
CA ILE A 37 -11.87 10.18 -7.42
C ILE A 37 -11.68 9.11 -6.36
N GLN A 38 -11.57 7.85 -6.78
CA GLN A 38 -11.26 6.75 -5.89
C GLN A 38 -9.95 7.10 -5.16
N PRO A 39 -9.93 7.11 -3.82
CA PRO A 39 -8.70 7.38 -3.08
C PRO A 39 -7.67 6.33 -3.48
N VAL A 40 -6.60 6.77 -4.16
CA VAL A 40 -5.44 5.92 -4.42
C VAL A 40 -4.94 5.47 -3.06
N LYS A 41 -4.99 4.16 -2.81
CA LYS A 41 -4.44 3.55 -1.61
C LYS A 41 -2.92 3.76 -1.64
N VAL A 42 -2.45 4.87 -1.07
CA VAL A 42 -1.03 5.11 -0.83
C VAL A 42 -0.59 4.12 0.24
N SER A 43 -0.10 2.95 -0.20
CA SER A 43 0.64 2.08 0.69
C SER A 43 1.94 2.80 1.00
N SER A 44 2.04 3.43 2.17
CA SER A 44 3.29 3.99 2.68
C SER A 44 4.34 2.88 2.71
N LYS A 45 5.17 2.80 1.66
CA LYS A 45 6.18 1.75 1.53
C LYS A 45 7.25 2.02 2.57
N THR A 46 7.20 1.26 3.65
CA THR A 46 8.20 1.30 4.70
C THR A 46 9.45 0.58 4.21
N VAL A 47 10.58 1.29 4.10
CA VAL A 47 11.85 0.73 3.65
C VAL A 47 12.76 0.58 4.87
N PRO A 48 13.23 -0.64 5.21
CA PRO A 48 14.18 -0.83 6.30
C PRO A 48 15.60 -0.43 5.87
N THR A 49 16.40 0.03 6.84
CA THR A 49 17.84 0.27 6.68
C THR A 49 18.60 -0.71 7.56
N PHE A 50 19.58 -1.40 6.99
CA PHE A 50 20.40 -2.38 7.69
C PHE A 50 21.75 -1.78 8.07
N PHE A 51 22.13 -1.95 9.33
CA PHE A 51 23.44 -1.60 9.85
C PHE A 51 24.27 -2.87 10.02
N PHE A 52 25.48 -2.86 9.45
CA PHE A 52 26.44 -3.96 9.55
C PHE A 52 27.71 -3.44 10.20
N HIS A 53 28.19 -4.19 11.20
CA HIS A 53 29.43 -3.85 11.88
C HIS A 53 30.66 -4.33 11.11
N GLY A 54 31.77 -3.66 11.36
CA GLY A 54 33.08 -4.04 10.85
C GLY A 54 33.68 -5.28 11.54
N TRP A 55 34.88 -5.64 11.08
CA TRP A 55 35.65 -6.77 11.62
C TRP A 55 35.92 -6.63 13.13
N GLY A 56 35.72 -7.71 13.87
CA GLY A 56 35.94 -7.78 15.32
C GLY A 56 34.92 -7.02 16.18
N SER A 57 33.97 -6.32 15.57
CA SER A 57 32.96 -5.51 16.26
C SER A 57 31.63 -6.26 16.45
N SER A 58 30.60 -5.57 16.93
CA SER A 58 29.24 -6.08 17.09
C SER A 58 28.25 -4.97 16.78
N TRP A 59 26.95 -5.28 16.80
CA TRP A 59 25.87 -4.29 16.66
C TRP A 59 26.01 -3.04 17.54
N HIS A 60 26.73 -3.14 18.68
CA HIS A 60 26.92 -2.00 19.57
C HIS A 60 27.68 -0.84 18.91
N ALA A 61 28.49 -1.11 17.88
CA ALA A 61 29.20 -0.06 17.17
C ALA A 61 28.25 0.89 16.43
N GLU A 62 27.07 0.42 16.05
CA GLU A 62 26.08 1.20 15.31
C GLU A 62 24.96 1.74 16.20
N ASP A 63 24.80 1.24 17.44
CA ASP A 63 23.70 1.60 18.36
C ASP A 63 23.63 3.11 18.62
N THR A 64 24.78 3.77 18.80
CA THR A 64 24.80 5.23 19.03
C THR A 64 24.18 5.99 17.86
N MET A 65 24.49 5.58 16.62
CA MET A 65 23.93 6.17 15.42
C MET A 65 22.45 5.82 15.25
N ALA A 66 22.08 4.54 15.45
CA ALA A 66 20.69 4.09 15.33
C ALA A 66 19.78 4.83 16.31
N GLN A 67 20.24 5.02 17.54
CA GLN A 67 19.51 5.78 18.57
C GLN A 67 19.44 7.26 18.23
N ALA A 68 20.48 7.86 17.65
CA ALA A 68 20.43 9.25 17.18
C ALA A 68 19.38 9.44 16.06
N ILE A 69 19.33 8.52 15.08
CA ILE A 69 18.33 8.53 14.00
C ILE A 69 16.91 8.38 14.57
N LYS A 70 16.73 7.52 15.58
CA LYS A 70 15.45 7.40 16.29
C LYS A 70 15.07 8.68 17.04
N ARG A 71 16.00 9.30 17.77
CA ARG A 71 15.78 10.58 18.46
C ARG A 71 15.43 11.70 17.49
N ALA A 72 16.00 11.70 16.28
CA ALA A 72 15.66 12.63 15.21
C ALA A 72 14.29 12.38 14.56
N GLY A 73 13.55 11.34 14.98
CA GLY A 73 12.20 11.03 14.48
C GLY A 73 12.17 10.43 13.07
N ALA A 74 13.33 10.07 12.51
CA ALA A 74 13.43 9.44 11.19
C ALA A 74 12.94 7.98 11.21
N THR A 75 13.07 7.30 12.35
CA THR A 75 12.50 5.97 12.62
C THR A 75 11.75 5.95 13.94
N ASN A 76 10.84 5.00 14.11
CA ASN A 76 10.23 4.67 15.40
C ASN A 76 10.58 3.24 15.88
N THR A 77 11.36 2.48 15.11
CA THR A 77 11.60 1.06 15.34
C THR A 77 13.08 0.72 15.09
N ILE A 78 13.74 0.16 16.10
CA ILE A 78 15.06 -0.48 15.98
C ILE A 78 14.85 -1.95 16.38
N VAL A 79 15.30 -2.87 15.53
CA VAL A 79 15.32 -4.31 15.79
C VAL A 79 16.71 -4.85 15.49
N ARG A 80 17.01 -6.06 15.98
CA ARG A 80 18.29 -6.71 15.73
C ARG A 80 18.13 -8.04 15.03
N VAL A 81 19.03 -8.35 14.12
CA VAL A 81 19.18 -9.69 13.56
C VAL A 81 20.50 -10.28 14.03
N ASN A 82 20.46 -11.37 14.77
CA ASN A 82 21.65 -12.13 15.13
C ASN A 82 21.86 -13.26 14.13
N VAL A 83 23.00 -13.23 13.43
CA VAL A 83 23.43 -14.29 12.52
C VAL A 83 24.47 -15.14 13.24
N ASN A 84 24.21 -16.45 13.36
CA ASN A 84 25.16 -17.37 14.01
C ASN A 84 26.26 -17.84 13.03
N LYS A 85 27.27 -18.55 13.54
CA LYS A 85 28.40 -19.07 12.73
C LYS A 85 27.99 -20.00 11.59
N LYS A 86 26.78 -20.56 11.64
CA LYS A 86 26.22 -21.44 10.59
C LYS A 86 25.36 -20.65 9.57
N GLY A 87 25.34 -19.32 9.65
CA GLY A 87 24.54 -18.46 8.78
C GLY A 87 23.06 -18.33 9.17
N HIS A 88 22.60 -18.94 10.27
CA HIS A 88 21.20 -18.81 10.67
C HIS A 88 20.92 -17.45 11.29
N ALA A 89 19.94 -16.74 10.74
CA ALA A 89 19.48 -15.44 11.21
C ALA A 89 18.32 -15.60 12.20
N ARG A 90 18.36 -14.84 13.31
CA ARG A 90 17.26 -14.71 14.27
C ARG A 90 16.94 -13.25 14.51
N LEU A 91 15.69 -12.87 14.27
CA LEU A 91 15.18 -11.55 14.60
C LEU A 91 14.95 -11.43 16.12
N ILE A 92 15.41 -10.33 16.69
CA ILE A 92 15.21 -9.91 18.07
C ILE A 92 14.43 -8.60 18.04
N GLY A 93 13.24 -8.59 18.65
CA GLY A 93 12.28 -7.52 18.54
C GLY A 93 11.20 -7.79 17.49
N LYS A 94 10.36 -6.78 17.22
CA LYS A 94 9.21 -6.89 16.32
C LYS A 94 9.03 -5.61 15.51
N ILE A 95 8.92 -5.74 14.18
CA ILE A 95 8.51 -4.64 13.30
C ILE A 95 6.98 -4.61 13.26
N LYS A 96 6.37 -3.54 13.76
CA LYS A 96 4.91 -3.35 13.75
C LYS A 96 4.43 -2.86 12.38
N LYS A 97 3.14 -3.05 12.07
CA LYS A 97 2.53 -2.64 10.79
C LYS A 97 2.66 -1.12 10.50
N ASN A 98 2.74 -0.30 11.54
CA ASN A 98 2.91 1.16 11.47
C ASN A 98 4.36 1.60 11.76
N ALA A 99 5.34 0.70 11.58
CA ALA A 99 6.74 1.07 11.71
C ALA A 99 7.11 2.09 10.62
N LYS A 100 7.88 3.11 11.00
CA LYS A 100 8.43 4.11 10.09
C LYS A 100 9.91 3.81 9.94
N ASN A 101 10.36 3.56 8.70
CA ASN A 101 11.76 3.31 8.33
C ASN A 101 12.54 2.47 9.38
N PRO A 102 12.21 1.18 9.58
CA PRO A 102 12.84 0.35 10.59
C PRO A 102 14.35 0.32 10.42
N LEU A 103 15.09 0.50 11.51
CA LEU A 103 16.52 0.22 11.53
C LEU A 103 16.73 -1.21 12.00
N VAL A 104 17.56 -1.94 11.27
CA VAL A 104 17.90 -3.33 11.56
C VAL A 104 19.39 -3.41 11.84
N GLU A 105 19.76 -3.60 13.10
CA GLU A 105 21.15 -3.85 13.49
C GLU A 105 21.49 -5.32 13.23
N VAL A 106 22.44 -5.60 12.37
CA VAL A 106 22.87 -6.96 12.07
C VAL A 106 24.10 -7.28 12.90
N ASN A 107 24.01 -8.34 13.70
CA ASN A 107 25.12 -8.86 14.49
C ASN A 107 25.57 -10.21 13.96
N PHE A 108 26.79 -10.29 13.42
CA PHE A 108 27.44 -11.56 13.13
C PHE A 108 28.12 -12.10 14.38
N SER A 109 27.75 -13.31 14.79
CA SER A 109 28.42 -14.00 15.90
C SER A 109 29.84 -14.45 15.53
N ASP A 110 30.10 -14.61 14.23
CA ASP A 110 31.44 -14.75 13.66
C ASP A 110 31.90 -13.40 13.09
N ASN A 111 32.25 -12.48 13.98
CA ASN A 111 32.56 -11.10 13.62
C ASN A 111 33.99 -10.91 13.07
N LYS A 112 34.81 -11.95 13.02
CA LYS A 112 36.22 -11.86 12.59
C LYS A 112 36.48 -12.53 11.24
N LEU A 113 35.43 -12.97 10.53
CA LEU A 113 35.53 -13.62 9.21
C LEU A 113 36.72 -14.59 9.13
N THR A 114 36.89 -15.46 10.13
CA THR A 114 38.10 -16.31 10.22
C THR A 114 38.16 -17.38 9.12
N ASN A 115 37.06 -17.59 8.39
CA ASN A 115 36.99 -18.43 7.20
C ASN A 115 36.61 -17.57 5.98
N SER A 116 37.59 -17.20 5.18
CA SER A 116 37.47 -16.46 3.91
C SER A 116 36.83 -17.26 2.76
N GLN A 117 35.80 -18.08 3.04
CA GLN A 117 35.11 -18.88 2.00
C GLN A 117 33.84 -18.22 1.46
N TYR A 118 33.38 -17.11 2.03
CA TYR A 118 32.31 -16.31 1.45
C TYR A 118 32.90 -15.17 0.61
N ASN A 119 33.35 -15.51 -0.60
CA ASN A 119 33.56 -14.51 -1.65
C ASN A 119 32.20 -13.85 -1.92
N GLY A 120 32.10 -12.55 -1.64
CA GLY A 120 30.90 -11.74 -1.83
C GLY A 120 30.46 -11.69 -3.29
N GLN A 121 29.80 -12.75 -3.74
CA GLN A 121 29.04 -12.75 -4.98
C GLN A 121 27.68 -12.13 -4.68
N CYS A 122 27.55 -10.89 -5.15
CA CYS A 122 26.29 -10.15 -5.25
C CYS A 122 25.30 -10.90 -6.15
#